data_AF-A0A4R7J163-F1
#
_entry.id   AF-A0A4R7J163-F1
#
_cell.length_a   1.000
_cell.length_b   1.000
_cell.length_c   1.000
_cell.angle_alpha   90.00
_cell.angle_beta   90.00
_cell.angle_gamma   90.00
#
_symmetry.space_group_name_H-M   'P 1'
#
loop_
_entity.id
_entity.type
_entity.pdbx_description
1 polymer ?
#
loop_
_entity_poly.entity_id
_entity_poly.type
_entity_poly.pdbx_seq_one_letter_code
_entity_poly.pdbx_strand_id
1 'polypeptide(L)'
;MAGQRVGEHLGERMTSLGEFIAAQRRAAQLSLRQLSEQAGVSNPYLSQIERGLRRPSAEVLQQLAKALQVSAETLFVRAGILDPDDGRPDVVGAIWADERLSSAQKTALLAVYAEFARDQAASEMSTNRQGNRT
;
A
#
# COMPACT_ATOMS: atom_id res chain seq x y z
N MET A 1 11.79 18.61 17.62
CA MET A 1 11.27 17.30 18.08
C MET A 1 10.40 16.59 17.02
N ALA A 2 10.82 16.53 15.74
CA ALA A 2 9.98 15.99 14.65
C ALA A 2 10.39 14.57 14.18
N GLY A 3 11.56 14.06 14.60
CA GLY A 3 12.10 12.77 14.14
C GLY A 3 11.51 11.52 14.80
N GLN A 4 10.77 11.65 15.90
CA GLN A 4 10.30 10.51 16.71
C GLN A 4 9.00 9.88 16.16
N ARG A 5 8.14 10.67 15.50
CA ARG A 5 6.81 10.22 15.04
C ARG A 5 6.80 9.43 13.73
N VAL A 6 7.81 9.60 12.87
CA VAL A 6 7.91 8.87 11.59
C VAL A 6 8.46 7.45 11.80
N GLY A 7 9.35 7.26 12.78
CA GLY A 7 9.95 5.96 13.09
C GLY A 7 8.97 4.96 13.70
N GLU A 8 8.09 5.43 14.60
CA GLU A 8 7.06 4.60 15.25
C GLU A 8 6.05 4.07 14.24
N HIS A 9 5.54 4.94 13.36
CA HIS A 9 4.54 4.55 12.35
C HIS A 9 5.10 3.57 11.31
N LEU A 10 6.39 3.67 10.98
CA LEU A 10 7.05 2.69 10.11
C LEU A 10 7.21 1.33 10.78
N GLY A 11 7.54 1.31 12.07
CA GLY A 11 7.62 0.08 12.87
C GLY A 11 6.28 -0.66 12.95
N GLU A 12 5.19 0.08 13.19
CA GLU A 12 3.83 -0.48 13.21
C GLU A 12 3.43 -1.09 11.86
N ARG A 13 3.71 -0.41 10.74
CA ARG A 13 3.44 -0.93 9.39
C ARG A 13 4.27 -2.17 9.08
N MET A 14 5.53 -2.22 9.52
CA MET A 14 6.38 -3.39 9.34
C MET A 14 5.93 -4.60 10.16
N THR A 15 5.46 -4.39 11.39
CA THR A 15 4.83 -5.44 12.20
C THR A 15 3.56 -5.95 11.53
N SER A 16 2.68 -5.05 11.07
CA SER A 16 1.45 -5.39 10.34
C SER A 16 1.71 -6.18 9.05
N LEU A 17 2.75 -5.81 8.28
CA LEU A 17 3.19 -6.56 7.10
C LEU A 17 3.69 -7.97 7.47
N GLY A 18 4.55 -8.07 8.49
CA GLY A 18 5.11 -9.34 8.94
C GLY A 18 4.04 -10.32 9.43
N GLU A 19 3.09 -9.82 10.24
CA GLU A 19 1.93 -10.59 10.71
C GLU A 19 1.06 -11.07 9.54
N PHE A 20 0.82 -10.21 8.55
CA PHE A 20 0.06 -10.57 7.35
C PHE A 20 0.74 -11.71 6.57
N ILE A 21 2.05 -11.61 6.31
CA ILE A 21 2.82 -12.65 5.61
C ILE A 21 2.73 -13.97 6.40
N ALA A 22 2.91 -13.93 7.72
CA ALA A 22 2.80 -15.11 8.57
C ALA A 22 1.38 -15.72 8.55
N ALA A 23 0.33 -14.89 8.52
CA ALA A 23 -1.05 -15.33 8.41
C ALA A 23 -1.32 -16.02 7.06
N GLN A 24 -0.92 -15.41 5.94
CA GLN A 24 -1.08 -16.01 4.61
C GLN A 24 -0.30 -17.31 4.48
N ARG A 25 0.92 -17.38 5.02
CA ARG A 25 1.71 -18.61 5.04
C ARG A 25 1.00 -19.75 5.77
N ARG A 26 0.43 -19.46 6.95
CA ARG A 26 -0.33 -20.45 7.74
C ARG A 26 -1.62 -20.87 7.03
N ALA A 27 -2.32 -19.94 6.40
CA ALA A 27 -3.52 -20.23 5.60
C ALA A 27 -3.21 -21.15 4.40
N ALA A 28 -2.05 -20.95 3.76
CA ALA A 28 -1.52 -21.81 2.72
C ALA A 28 -0.91 -23.13 3.25
N GLN A 29 -0.94 -23.37 4.57
CA GLN A 29 -0.37 -24.55 5.24
C GLN A 29 1.13 -24.75 4.96
N LEU A 30 1.86 -23.67 4.71
CA LEU A 30 3.29 -23.71 4.45
C LEU A 30 4.08 -23.56 5.75
N SER A 31 5.06 -24.43 5.94
CA SER A 31 6.12 -24.17 6.91
C SER A 31 6.95 -22.95 6.48
N LEU A 32 7.65 -22.33 7.43
CA LEU A 32 8.56 -21.22 7.13
C LEU A 32 9.62 -21.64 6.09
N ARG A 33 10.09 -22.89 6.17
CA ARG A 33 11.07 -23.47 5.23
C ARG A 33 10.53 -23.57 3.82
N GLN A 34 9.32 -24.12 3.67
CA GLN A 34 8.68 -24.25 2.36
C GLN A 34 8.44 -22.88 1.71
N LEU A 35 7.93 -21.90 2.46
CA LEU A 35 7.74 -20.55 1.90
C LEU A 35 9.08 -19.92 1.50
N SER A 36 10.12 -20.05 2.33
CA SER A 36 11.45 -19.51 2.00
C SER A 36 12.02 -20.12 0.72
N GLU A 37 11.87 -21.44 0.54
CA GLU A 37 12.30 -22.15 -0.67
C GLU A 37 11.50 -21.71 -1.90
N GLN A 38 10.17 -21.62 -1.80
CA GLN A 38 9.30 -21.18 -2.90
C GLN A 38 9.52 -19.73 -3.32
N ALA A 39 9.77 -18.85 -2.35
CA ALA A 39 10.04 -17.43 -2.59
C ALA A 39 11.51 -17.17 -2.96
N GLY A 40 12.40 -18.17 -2.90
CA GLY A 40 13.82 -17.96 -3.22
C GLY A 40 14.56 -17.06 -2.23
N VAL A 41 14.11 -17.00 -0.98
CA VAL A 41 14.73 -16.20 0.09
C VAL A 41 15.26 -17.10 1.20
N SER A 42 16.21 -16.59 2.00
CA SER A 42 16.73 -17.38 3.11
C SER A 42 15.71 -17.50 4.26
N ASN A 43 15.65 -18.67 4.88
CA ASN A 43 14.76 -18.93 6.01
C ASN A 43 14.97 -17.95 7.20
N PRO A 44 16.21 -17.61 7.61
CA PRO A 44 16.44 -16.61 8.66
C PRO A 44 15.91 -15.22 8.27
N TYR A 45 16.04 -14.84 7.00
CA TYR A 45 15.56 -13.54 6.53
C TYR A 45 14.03 -13.47 6.53
N LEU A 46 13.36 -14.51 6.05
CA LEU A 46 11.90 -14.61 6.11
C LEU A 46 11.39 -14.56 7.57
N SER A 47 12.06 -15.24 8.51
CA SER A 47 11.74 -15.15 9.94
C SER A 47 11.84 -13.72 10.48
N GLN A 48 12.81 -12.94 10.02
CA GLN A 48 12.97 -11.55 10.43
C GLN A 48 11.88 -10.66 9.84
N ILE A 49 11.46 -10.92 8.60
CA ILE A 49 10.36 -10.21 7.94
C ILE A 49 9.04 -10.47 8.69
N GLU A 50 8.70 -11.73 8.98
CA GLU A 50 7.45 -12.09 9.69
C GLU A 50 7.34 -11.46 11.09
N ARG A 51 8.47 -11.10 11.70
CA ARG A 51 8.54 -10.43 13.01
C ARG A 51 8.65 -8.91 12.92
N GLY A 52 8.59 -8.34 11.72
CA GLY A 52 8.75 -6.89 11.50
C GLY A 52 10.16 -6.37 11.79
N LEU A 53 11.17 -7.25 11.92
CA LEU A 53 12.56 -6.86 12.28
C LEU A 53 13.39 -6.46 11.06
N ARG A 54 12.92 -6.77 9.85
CA ARG A 54 13.61 -6.46 8.60
C ARG A 54 12.63 -5.98 7.55
N ARG A 55 13.06 -4.95 6.82
CA ARG A 55 12.30 -4.41 5.69
C ARG A 55 12.66 -5.21 4.43
N PRO A 56 11.70 -5.88 3.79
CA PRO A 56 11.93 -6.54 2.52
C PRO A 56 12.10 -5.50 1.39
N SER A 57 12.88 -5.85 0.37
CA SER A 57 12.92 -5.09 -0.88
C SER A 57 11.65 -5.32 -1.70
N ALA A 58 11.39 -4.46 -2.70
CA ALA A 58 10.26 -4.65 -3.61
C ALA A 58 10.35 -6.00 -4.36
N GLU A 59 11.54 -6.42 -4.74
CA GLU A 59 11.77 -7.73 -5.39
C GLU A 59 11.38 -8.90 -4.47
N VAL A 60 11.81 -8.85 -3.20
CA VAL A 60 11.46 -9.87 -2.19
C VAL A 60 9.96 -9.91 -1.97
N LEU A 61 9.29 -8.76 -1.93
CA LEU A 61 7.83 -8.70 -1.81
C LEU A 61 7.13 -9.32 -3.03
N GLN A 62 7.63 -9.11 -4.26
CA GLN A 62 7.07 -9.78 -5.44
C GLN A 62 7.23 -11.30 -5.38
N GLN A 63 8.40 -11.77 -4.95
CA GLN A 63 8.69 -13.20 -4.79
C GLN A 63 7.77 -13.84 -3.74
N LEU A 64 7.58 -13.17 -2.60
CA LEU A 64 6.67 -13.62 -1.55
C LEU A 64 5.21 -13.59 -2.00
N ALA A 65 4.79 -12.55 -2.73
CA ALA A 65 3.44 -12.46 -3.29
C ALA A 65 3.15 -13.65 -4.22
N LYS A 66 4.09 -13.97 -5.11
CA LYS A 66 4.00 -15.11 -6.02
C LYS A 66 3.91 -16.44 -5.26
N ALA A 67 4.77 -16.65 -4.26
CA ALA A 67 4.79 -17.89 -3.47
C ALA A 67 3.51 -18.07 -2.63
N LEU A 68 2.95 -16.98 -2.10
CA LEU A 68 1.71 -16.97 -1.33
C LEU A 68 0.44 -16.89 -2.18
N GLN A 69 0.57 -16.77 -3.50
CA GLN A 69 -0.53 -16.54 -4.44
C GLN A 69 -1.42 -15.34 -4.04
N VAL A 70 -0.81 -14.26 -3.57
CA VAL A 70 -1.48 -12.98 -3.27
C VAL A 70 -1.02 -11.89 -4.24
N SER A 71 -1.79 -10.81 -4.35
CA SER A 71 -1.36 -9.65 -5.14
C SER A 71 -0.11 -8.99 -4.54
N ALA A 72 0.88 -8.69 -5.38
CA ALA A 72 2.06 -7.93 -4.97
C ALA A 72 1.70 -6.53 -4.48
N GLU A 73 0.65 -5.93 -5.06
CA GLU A 73 0.10 -4.64 -4.64
C GLU A 73 -0.32 -4.64 -3.17
N THR A 74 -1.01 -5.69 -2.71
CA THR A 74 -1.41 -5.86 -1.30
C THR A 74 -0.20 -5.81 -0.36
N LEU A 75 0.91 -6.43 -0.75
CA LEU A 75 2.14 -6.39 0.04
C LEU A 75 2.83 -5.02 -0.03
N PHE A 76 2.81 -4.36 -1.18
CA PHE A 76 3.39 -3.01 -1.33
C PHE A 76 2.65 -1.95 -0.52
N VAL A 77 1.32 -1.99 -0.50
CA VAL A 77 0.48 -1.10 0.33
C VAL A 77 0.77 -1.29 1.81
N ARG A 78 0.82 -2.55 2.26
CA ARG A 78 1.15 -2.88 3.66
C ARG A 78 2.58 -2.48 4.03
N ALA A 79 3.54 -2.62 3.10
CA ALA A 79 4.91 -2.17 3.27
C ALA A 79 5.10 -0.65 3.19
N GLY A 80 4.05 0.10 2.82
CA GLY A 80 4.09 1.54 2.58
C GLY A 80 5.01 1.94 1.43
N ILE A 81 5.16 1.05 0.45
CA ILE A 81 5.86 1.30 -0.81
C ILE A 81 4.89 1.88 -1.84
N LEU A 82 3.63 1.44 -1.78
CA LEU A 82 2.51 2.03 -2.50
C LEU A 82 1.61 2.69 -1.47
N ASP A 83 1.10 3.87 -1.79
CA ASP A 83 -0.11 4.33 -1.10
C ASP A 83 -1.25 3.41 -1.55
N PRO A 84 -2.17 3.03 -0.65
CA PRO A 84 -3.37 2.33 -1.09
C PRO A 84 -3.97 3.20 -2.18
N ASP A 85 -4.05 2.66 -3.40
CA ASP A 85 -5.00 3.18 -4.37
C ASP A 85 -6.32 3.16 -3.61
N ASP A 86 -6.85 4.32 -3.27
CA ASP A 86 -7.86 4.50 -2.24
C ASP A 86 -9.25 4.04 -2.74
N GLY A 87 -9.24 3.09 -3.68
CA GLY A 87 -10.36 2.69 -4.52
C GLY A 87 -10.87 3.85 -5.38
N ARG A 88 -10.14 4.97 -5.43
CA ARG A 88 -10.57 6.14 -6.20
C ARG A 88 -10.44 5.77 -7.68
N PRO A 89 -11.54 5.75 -8.44
CA PRO A 89 -11.46 5.52 -9.87
C PRO A 89 -10.48 6.52 -10.49
N ASP A 90 -9.70 6.12 -11.48
CA ASP A 90 -8.92 7.04 -12.30
C ASP A 90 -9.87 7.88 -13.18
N VAL A 91 -10.55 8.84 -12.54
CA VAL A 91 -11.52 9.73 -13.19
C VAL A 91 -10.83 10.57 -14.24
N VAL A 92 -9.58 10.98 -14.01
CA VAL A 92 -8.79 11.77 -14.96
C VAL A 92 -8.52 10.96 -16.23
N GLY A 93 -8.03 9.72 -16.08
CA GLY A 93 -7.82 8.79 -17.18
C GLY A 93 -9.12 8.45 -17.91
N ALA A 94 -10.22 8.23 -17.18
CA ALA A 94 -11.53 7.96 -17.77
C ALA A 94 -12.06 9.13 -18.62
N ILE A 95 -11.89 10.38 -18.16
CA ILE A 95 -12.28 11.58 -18.93
C ILE A 95 -11.42 11.71 -20.20
N TRP A 96 -10.13 11.41 -20.12
CA TRP A 96 -9.25 11.45 -21.29
C TRP A 96 -9.60 10.37 -22.33
N ALA A 97 -9.96 9.17 -21.87
CA ALA A 97 -10.30 8.02 -22.72
C ALA A 97 -11.70 8.10 -23.36
N ASP A 98 -12.61 8.96 -22.88
CA ASP A 98 -13.95 9.10 -23.47
C ASP A 98 -13.89 9.78 -24.84
N GLU A 99 -14.16 9.02 -25.90
CA GLU A 99 -14.17 9.48 -27.29
C GLU A 99 -15.35 10.40 -27.62
N ARG A 100 -16.40 10.42 -26.79
CA ARG A 100 -17.57 11.31 -26.99
C ARG A 100 -17.29 12.75 -26.59
N LEU A 101 -16.17 13.01 -25.89
CA LEU A 101 -15.80 14.32 -25.40
C LEU A 101 -14.78 14.99 -26.32
N SER A 102 -15.06 16.24 -26.69
CA SER A 102 -14.07 17.11 -27.33
C SER A 102 -13.00 17.57 -26.34
N SER A 103 -11.85 18.04 -26.85
CA SER A 103 -10.75 18.55 -26.03
C SER A 103 -11.16 19.71 -25.11
N ALA A 104 -12.08 20.56 -25.56
CA ALA A 104 -12.63 21.66 -24.75
C ALA A 104 -13.48 21.12 -23.58
N GLN A 105 -14.32 20.11 -23.84
CA GLN A 105 -15.16 19.48 -22.82
C GLN A 105 -14.32 18.70 -21.79
N LYS A 106 -13.28 17.99 -22.24
CA LYS A 106 -12.31 17.31 -21.35
C LYS A 106 -11.64 18.31 -20.41
N THR A 107 -11.10 19.40 -20.97
CA THR A 107 -10.47 20.48 -20.18
C THR A 107 -11.43 21.07 -19.15
N ALA A 108 -12.69 21.34 -19.53
CA ALA A 108 -13.70 21.89 -18.62
C ALA A 108 -14.04 20.92 -17.47
N LEU A 109 -14.27 19.63 -17.78
CA LEU A 109 -14.56 18.61 -16.76
C LEU A 109 -13.39 18.41 -15.79
N LEU A 110 -12.16 18.39 -16.31
CA LEU A 110 -10.96 18.26 -15.48
C LEU A 110 -10.77 19.46 -14.56
N ALA A 111 -11.06 20.67 -15.02
CA ALA A 111 -10.97 21.88 -14.20
C ALA A 111 -11.96 21.85 -13.03
N VAL A 112 -13.21 21.45 -13.29
CA VAL A 112 -14.25 21.30 -12.26
C VAL A 112 -13.90 20.19 -11.28
N TYR A 113 -13.47 19.04 -11.79
CA TYR A 113 -13.05 17.91 -10.96
C TYR A 113 -11.86 18.28 -10.05
N ALA A 114 -10.86 18.97 -10.60
CA ALA A 114 -9.68 19.39 -9.84
C ALA A 114 -10.03 20.35 -8.70
N GLU A 115 -11.04 21.22 -8.88
CA GLU A 115 -11.53 22.09 -7.82
C GLU A 115 -12.17 21.28 -6.68
N PHE A 116 -13.09 20.38 -7.00
CA PHE A 116 -13.74 19.53 -6.00
C PHE A 116 -12.77 18.59 -5.27
N ALA A 117 -11.77 18.06 -5.98
CA ALA A 117 -10.75 17.20 -5.39
C ALA A 117 -9.87 17.96 -4.39
N ARG A 118 -9.53 19.22 -4.68
CA ARG A 118 -8.79 20.09 -3.74
C ARG A 118 -9.60 20.40 -2.49
N ASP A 119 -10.88 20.73 -2.64
CA ASP A 119 -11.77 21.02 -1.51
C ASP A 119 -11.95 19.81 -0.59
N GLN A 120 -12.14 18.62 -1.16
CA GLN A 120 -12.23 17.39 -0.37
C GLN A 120 -10.93 17.09 0.40
N ALA A 121 -9.77 17.21 -0.25
CA ALA A 121 -8.47 17.02 0.42
C ALA A 121 -8.25 18.04 1.56
N ALA A 122 -8.68 19.30 1.39
CA ALA A 122 -8.62 20.32 2.44
C ALA A 122 -9.56 20.02 3.62
N SER A 123 -10.74 19.46 3.34
CA SER A 123 -11.73 19.08 4.35
C SER A 123 -11.26 17.87 5.18
N GLU A 124 -10.75 16.82 4.53
CA GLU A 124 -10.23 15.60 5.17
C GLU A 124 -9.05 15.91 6.11
N MET A 125 -8.16 16.81 5.68
CA MET A 125 -6.97 17.21 6.42
C MET A 125 -7.27 18.11 7.63
N SER A 126 -8.45 18.73 7.67
CA SER A 126 -8.96 19.48 8.81
C SER A 126 -9.63 18.58 9.85
N THR A 127 -10.39 17.57 9.40
CA THR A 127 -10.98 16.55 10.28
C THR A 127 -9.93 15.69 10.99
N ASN A 128 -8.84 15.32 10.32
CA ASN A 128 -7.81 14.46 10.90
C ASN A 128 -6.96 15.16 11.98
N ARG A 129 -6.89 16.50 11.97
CA ARG A 129 -6.20 17.28 13.01
C ARG A 129 -6.98 17.41 14.32
N GLN A 130 -8.31 17.29 14.27
CA GLN A 130 -9.17 17.45 15.43
C GLN A 130 -9.32 16.16 16.26
N GLY A 131 -9.06 14.99 15.67
CA GLY A 131 -9.15 13.69 16.34
C GLY A 131 -7.93 13.26 17.16
N ASN A 132 -6.80 13.99 17.08
CA ASN A 132 -5.53 13.59 17.72
C ASN A 132 -5.22 14.39 19.01
N ARG A 133 -6.25 14.72 19.81
CA ARG A 133 -6.16 15.57 21.01
C ARG A 133 -6.82 15.00 22.28
N THR A 134 -7.05 13.70 22.36
CA THR A 134 -7.53 13.00 23.57
C THR A 134 -6.77 11.71 23.73
#